data_AF-A0A9D5W4V1-F1
#
_entry.id   AF-A0A9D5W4V1-F1
#
_cell.length_a   1.000
_cell.length_b   1.000
_cell.length_c   1.000
_cell.angle_alpha   90.00
_cell.angle_beta   90.00
_cell.angle_gamma   90.00
#
_symmetry.space_group_name_H-M   'P 1'
#
loop_
_entity.id
_entity.type
_entity.pdbx_description
1 polymer ?
#
loop_
_entity_poly.entity_id
_entity_poly.type
_entity_poly.pdbx_seq_one_letter_code
_entity_poly.pdbx_strand_id
1 'polypeptide(L)'
;LGLYDAGLFIHETALAAGRLGLEIVFDLGRYWDKVAPGVPLPLGVIVAHDSLGPELIREADERIRDSLAFARRNPEAVRPLIKALAQEIDDAVIGEHIRAYAGDLSGDMGDAGKTALQTLARLAAQAAPRIGA
;
A
#
# COMPACT_ATOMS: atom_id res chain seq x y z
N LEU A 1 -27.38 -12.98 -6.39
CA LEU A 1 -25.94 -13.26 -6.54
C LEU A 1 -25.57 -13.01 -7.99
N GLY A 2 -24.44 -12.37 -8.28
CA GLY A 2 -23.99 -12.10 -9.67
C GLY A 2 -24.43 -10.75 -10.26
N LEU A 3 -24.39 -9.66 -9.49
CA LEU A 3 -24.64 -8.32 -10.05
C LEU A 3 -23.48 -7.81 -10.93
N TYR A 4 -22.29 -8.39 -10.77
CA TYR A 4 -21.06 -8.01 -11.46
C TYR A 4 -20.25 -9.26 -11.80
N ASP A 5 -19.50 -9.20 -12.90
CA ASP A 5 -18.66 -10.30 -13.40
C ASP A 5 -17.32 -10.43 -12.67
N ALA A 6 -16.81 -9.34 -12.08
CA ALA A 6 -15.56 -9.29 -11.33
C ALA A 6 -15.55 -8.15 -10.29
N GLY A 7 -14.66 -8.25 -9.31
CA GLY A 7 -14.41 -7.22 -8.31
C GLY A 7 -12.92 -6.94 -8.14
N LEU A 8 -12.55 -5.68 -7.95
CA LEU A 8 -11.19 -5.29 -7.56
C LEU A 8 -11.10 -5.30 -6.03
N PHE A 9 -10.29 -6.20 -5.48
CA PHE A 9 -10.07 -6.31 -4.04
C PHE A 9 -8.74 -5.68 -3.65
N ILE A 10 -8.78 -4.89 -2.58
CA ILE A 10 -7.62 -4.25 -1.94
C ILE A 10 -7.68 -4.50 -0.42
N HIS A 11 -6.71 -3.98 0.33
CA HIS A 11 -6.58 -4.18 1.77
C HIS A 11 -6.59 -5.67 2.15
N GLU A 12 -7.15 -6.03 3.31
CA GLU A 12 -7.24 -7.41 3.80
C GLU A 12 -8.06 -8.33 2.89
N THR A 13 -9.03 -7.80 2.13
CA THR A 13 -9.87 -8.62 1.25
C THR A 13 -9.08 -9.22 0.10
N ALA A 14 -8.01 -8.56 -0.35
CA ALA A 14 -7.10 -9.10 -1.37
C ALA A 14 -6.41 -10.40 -0.92
N LEU A 15 -6.19 -10.58 0.39
CA LEU A 15 -5.59 -11.79 0.97
C LEU A 15 -6.63 -12.89 1.27
N ALA A 16 -7.92 -12.55 1.24
CA ALA A 16 -9.02 -13.44 1.63
C ALA A 16 -9.80 -14.06 0.45
N ALA A 17 -9.43 -13.78 -0.81
CA ALA A 17 -10.18 -14.23 -1.99
C ALA A 17 -10.51 -15.74 -1.97
N GLY A 18 -9.54 -16.59 -1.61
CA GLY A 18 -9.74 -18.04 -1.50
C GLY A 18 -10.72 -18.44 -0.39
N ARG A 19 -10.79 -17.68 0.72
CA ARG A 19 -11.75 -17.92 1.81
C ARG A 19 -13.17 -17.51 1.45
N LEU A 20 -13.31 -16.58 0.50
CA LEU A 20 -14.59 -16.12 -0.03
C LEU A 20 -15.12 -17.01 -1.18
N GLY A 21 -14.41 -18.10 -1.53
CA GLY A 21 -14.78 -18.97 -2.64
C GLY A 21 -14.63 -18.29 -4.01
N LEU A 22 -13.82 -17.23 -4.10
CA LEU A 22 -13.59 -16.47 -5.32
C LEU A 22 -12.33 -16.97 -6.03
N GLU A 23 -12.36 -16.98 -7.36
CA GLU A 23 -11.19 -17.25 -8.20
C GLU A 23 -10.44 -15.94 -8.50
N ILE A 24 -9.11 -15.95 -8.37
CA ILE A 24 -8.26 -14.83 -8.78
C ILE A 24 -8.04 -14.94 -10.30
N VAL A 25 -8.84 -14.19 -11.07
CA VAL A 25 -8.73 -14.13 -12.54
C VAL A 25 -7.61 -13.22 -13.03
N PHE A 26 -7.18 -12.25 -12.20
CA PHE A 26 -6.09 -11.34 -12.50
C PHE A 26 -5.43 -10.82 -11.22
N ASP A 27 -4.10 -10.85 -11.20
CA ASP A 27 -3.27 -10.39 -10.07
C ASP A 27 -2.45 -9.17 -10.52
N LEU A 28 -2.80 -7.99 -9.98
CA LEU A 28 -2.14 -6.72 -10.31
C LEU A 28 -0.69 -6.67 -9.85
N GLY A 29 -0.34 -7.35 -8.75
CA GLY A 29 1.03 -7.45 -8.27
C GLY A 29 1.90 -8.26 -9.23
N ARG A 30 1.42 -9.44 -9.62
CA ARG A 30 2.11 -10.27 -10.64
C ARG A 30 2.17 -9.61 -12.01
N TYR A 31 1.14 -8.84 -12.37
CA TYR A 31 1.18 -8.05 -13.60
C TYR A 31 2.24 -6.96 -13.51
N TRP A 32 2.30 -6.22 -12.39
CA TRP A 32 3.33 -5.21 -12.14
C TRP A 32 4.74 -5.80 -12.26
N ASP A 33 5.00 -6.94 -11.61
CA ASP A 33 6.30 -7.62 -11.67
C ASP A 33 6.73 -7.99 -13.10
N LYS A 34 5.76 -8.26 -13.99
CA LYS A 34 6.03 -8.53 -15.41
C LYS A 34 6.38 -7.26 -16.19
N VAL A 35 5.70 -6.14 -15.92
CA VAL A 35 5.89 -4.89 -16.68
C VAL A 35 7.02 -4.02 -16.12
N ALA A 36 7.36 -4.17 -14.85
CA ALA A 36 8.44 -3.45 -14.17
C ALA A 36 9.23 -4.38 -13.24
N PRO A 37 9.99 -5.36 -13.78
CA PRO A 37 10.71 -6.34 -12.97
C PRO A 37 11.70 -5.68 -12.01
N GLY A 38 11.66 -6.09 -10.73
CA GLY A 38 12.54 -5.57 -9.69
C GLY A 38 12.19 -4.17 -9.18
N VAL A 39 11.15 -3.53 -9.72
CA VAL A 39 10.64 -2.25 -9.24
C VAL A 39 9.49 -2.53 -8.27
N PRO A 40 9.50 -2.02 -7.03
CA PRO A 40 8.40 -2.25 -6.10
C PRO A 40 7.09 -1.63 -6.62
N LEU A 41 5.95 -2.28 -6.38
CA LEU A 41 4.62 -1.75 -6.72
C LEU A 41 4.23 -0.61 -5.75
N PRO A 42 4.10 0.65 -6.21
CA PRO A 42 3.72 1.73 -5.32
C PRO A 42 2.20 1.71 -5.08
N LEU A 43 1.78 1.34 -3.88
CA LEU A 43 0.35 1.24 -3.51
C LEU A 43 -0.18 2.47 -2.78
N GLY A 44 0.65 3.13 -1.97
CA GLY A 44 0.25 4.28 -1.17
C GLY A 44 1.44 5.13 -0.77
N VAL A 45 1.19 6.43 -0.63
CA VAL A 45 2.17 7.44 -0.18
C VAL A 45 1.48 8.40 0.78
N ILE A 46 2.24 8.92 1.74
CA ILE A 46 1.81 10.06 2.57
C ILE A 46 2.26 11.33 1.87
N VAL A 47 1.34 12.26 1.63
CA VAL A 47 1.59 13.53 0.95
C VAL A 47 1.31 14.67 1.91
N ALA A 48 2.21 15.63 1.97
CA ALA A 48 2.01 16.89 2.68
C ALA A 48 1.73 18.02 1.68
N HIS A 49 0.86 18.96 2.06
CA HIS A 49 0.54 20.11 1.21
C HIS A 49 1.61 21.20 1.38
N ASP A 50 2.08 21.79 0.29
CA ASP A 50 3.18 22.77 0.29
C ASP A 50 2.93 24.00 1.18
N SER A 51 1.66 24.38 1.37
CA SER A 51 1.28 25.52 2.23
C SER A 51 1.60 25.33 3.71
N LEU A 52 1.92 24.10 4.15
CA LEU A 52 2.33 23.83 5.54
C LEU A 52 3.72 24.39 5.86
N GLY A 53 4.52 24.70 4.84
CA GLY A 53 5.88 25.19 5.01
C GLY A 53 6.90 24.06 5.26
N PRO A 54 8.15 24.25 4.83
CA PRO A 54 9.15 23.18 4.84
C PRO A 54 9.51 22.69 6.25
N GLU A 55 9.46 23.56 7.26
CA GLU A 55 9.77 23.21 8.64
C GLU A 55 8.75 22.21 9.21
N LEU A 56 7.45 22.47 9.01
CA LEU A 56 6.39 21.59 9.50
C LEU A 56 6.35 20.28 8.73
N ILE A 57 6.59 20.31 7.42
CA ILE A 57 6.67 19.10 6.60
C ILE A 57 7.81 18.19 7.09
N ARG A 58 8.99 18.77 7.39
CA ARG A 58 10.14 18.01 7.92
C ARG A 58 9.84 17.43 9.30
N GLU A 59 9.21 18.20 10.20
CA GLU A 59 8.84 17.69 11.52
C GLU A 59 7.82 16.55 11.44
N ALA A 60 6.82 16.68 10.55
CA ALA A 60 5.81 15.65 10.34
C ALA A 60 6.44 14.35 9.81
N ASP A 61 7.34 14.44 8.83
CA ASP A 61 8.07 13.30 8.28
C ASP A 61 8.93 12.59 9.36
N GLU A 62 9.67 13.34 10.17
CA GLU A 62 10.43 12.81 11.31
C GLU A 62 9.52 12.08 12.32
N ARG A 63 8.39 12.69 12.70
CA ARG A 63 7.42 12.07 13.63
C ARG A 63 6.76 10.82 13.07
N ILE A 64 6.47 10.78 11.77
CA ILE A 64 5.92 9.59 11.12
C ILE A 64 6.95 8.45 11.15
N ARG A 65 8.21 8.75 10.83
CA ARG A 65 9.31 7.77 10.89
C ARG A 65 9.53 7.24 12.31
N ASP A 66 9.49 8.11 13.31
CA ASP A 66 9.59 7.72 14.72
C ASP A 66 8.39 6.84 15.16
N SER A 67 7.18 7.18 14.71
CA SER A 67 5.97 6.40 14.97
C SER A 67 6.08 4.98 14.41
N LEU A 68 6.53 4.83 13.16
CA LEU A 68 6.77 3.53 12.53
C LEU A 68 7.84 2.73 13.27
N ALA A 69 8.95 3.38 13.62
CA ALA A 69 10.04 2.74 14.35
C ALA A 69 9.59 2.29 15.75
N PHE A 70 8.76 3.08 16.43
CA PHE A 70 8.14 2.71 17.70
C PHE A 70 7.22 1.49 17.55
N ALA A 71 6.32 1.48 16.56
CA ALA A 71 5.39 0.39 16.32
C ALA A 71 6.13 -0.93 16.03
N ARG A 72 7.21 -0.89 15.24
CA ARG A 72 8.06 -2.06 14.95
C ARG A 72 8.74 -2.63 16.18
N ARG A 73 9.24 -1.77 17.07
CA ARG A 73 9.91 -2.19 18.32
C ARG A 73 8.92 -2.66 19.38
N ASN A 74 7.66 -2.20 19.32
CA ASN A 74 6.65 -2.42 20.36
C ASN A 74 5.33 -2.92 19.74
N PRO A 75 5.32 -4.09 19.06
CA PRO A 75 4.12 -4.58 18.38
C PRO A 75 2.92 -4.73 19.32
N GLU A 76 3.15 -5.20 20.55
CA GLU A 76 2.09 -5.36 21.55
C GLU A 76 1.50 -4.03 22.04
N ALA A 77 2.27 -2.94 22.01
CA ALA A 77 1.80 -1.63 22.45
C ALA A 77 0.79 -1.02 21.45
N VAL A 78 0.96 -1.30 20.16
CA VAL A 78 0.07 -0.78 19.09
C VAL A 78 -1.04 -1.76 18.73
N ARG A 79 -0.95 -3.02 19.16
CA ARG A 79 -1.92 -4.08 18.87
C ARG A 79 -3.37 -3.74 19.25
N PRO A 80 -3.68 -3.13 20.41
CA PRO A 80 -5.05 -2.77 20.74
C PRO A 80 -5.64 -1.76 19.75
N LEU A 81 -4.85 -0.78 19.31
CA LEU A 81 -5.27 0.20 18.31
C LEU A 81 -5.52 -0.47 16.94
N ILE A 82 -4.62 -1.35 16.52
CA ILE A 82 -4.77 -2.10 15.27
C ILE A 82 -6.06 -2.92 15.28
N LYS A 83 -6.34 -3.67 16.36
CA LYS A 83 -7.58 -4.46 16.49
C LYS A 83 -8.85 -3.62 16.55
N ALA A 84 -8.77 -2.39 17.07
CA ALA A 84 -9.90 -1.47 17.09
C ALA A 84 -10.23 -0.90 15.70
N LEU A 85 -9.26 -0.86 14.78
CA LEU A 85 -9.41 -0.32 13.43
C LEU A 85 -9.57 -1.39 12.35
N ALA A 86 -9.10 -2.61 12.60
CA ALA A 86 -9.20 -3.72 11.67
C ALA A 86 -10.62 -4.30 11.65
N GLN A 87 -11.11 -4.66 10.46
CA GLN A 87 -12.37 -5.42 10.31
C GLN A 87 -12.15 -6.91 10.65
N GLU A 88 -10.93 -7.41 10.41
CA GLU A 88 -10.50 -8.76 10.75
C GLU A 88 -9.90 -8.79 12.17
N ILE A 89 -10.26 -9.80 12.95
CA ILE A 89 -9.84 -9.98 14.34
C ILE A 89 -8.78 -11.08 14.51
N ASP A 90 -8.58 -11.91 13.48
CA ASP A 90 -7.55 -12.94 13.47
C ASP A 90 -6.14 -12.31 13.48
N ASP A 91 -5.44 -12.52 14.58
CA ASP A 91 -4.07 -12.05 14.80
C ASP A 91 -3.08 -12.53 13.73
N ALA A 92 -3.29 -13.72 13.15
CA ALA A 92 -2.44 -14.24 12.09
C ALA A 92 -2.60 -13.43 10.79
N VAL A 93 -3.85 -13.09 10.44
CA VAL A 93 -4.17 -12.28 9.25
C VAL A 93 -3.69 -10.84 9.42
N ILE A 94 -3.89 -10.25 10.61
CA ILE A 94 -3.37 -8.92 10.94
C ILE A 94 -1.84 -8.90 10.79
N GLY A 95 -1.15 -9.91 11.34
CA GLY A 95 0.31 -10.00 11.23
C GLY A 95 0.80 -10.15 9.78
N GLU A 96 0.08 -10.91 8.96
CA GLU A 96 0.38 -11.04 7.53
C GLU A 96 0.15 -9.72 6.78
N HIS A 97 -0.94 -9.02 7.05
CA HIS A 97 -1.24 -7.72 6.45
C HIS A 97 -0.15 -6.69 6.78
N ILE A 98 0.26 -6.59 8.05
CA ILE A 98 1.34 -5.68 8.47
C ILE A 98 2.64 -6.03 7.76
N ARG A 99 3.01 -7.32 7.66
CA ARG A 99 4.23 -7.73 6.94
C ARG A 99 4.17 -7.41 5.45
N ALA A 100 3.00 -7.53 4.83
CA ALA A 100 2.82 -7.26 3.41
C ALA A 100 2.94 -5.76 3.08
N TYR A 101 2.48 -4.87 3.96
CA TYR A 101 2.31 -3.45 3.63
C TYR A 101 3.14 -2.46 4.48
N ALA A 102 3.69 -2.87 5.63
CA ALA A 102 4.44 -2.00 6.54
C ALA A 102 5.96 -2.32 6.61
N GLY A 103 6.56 -2.66 5.46
CA GLY A 103 7.97 -3.03 5.30
C GLY A 103 8.93 -1.83 5.19
N ASP A 104 10.17 -2.08 4.78
CA ASP A 104 11.25 -1.07 4.79
C ASP A 104 10.90 0.22 4.06
N LEU A 105 10.21 0.11 2.91
CA LEU A 105 9.76 1.25 2.10
C LEU A 105 8.78 2.20 2.83
N SER A 106 8.11 1.73 3.89
CA SER A 106 7.26 2.60 4.72
C SER A 106 8.07 3.55 5.58
N GLY A 107 9.29 3.15 5.99
CA GLY A 107 10.17 3.98 6.82
C GLY A 107 10.95 4.99 5.99
N ASP A 108 11.45 4.57 4.83
CA ASP A 108 12.02 5.43 3.80
C ASP A 108 11.85 4.74 2.45
N MET A 109 11.20 5.43 1.51
CA MET A 109 10.99 4.89 0.17
C MET A 109 12.29 4.84 -0.66
N GLY A 110 13.28 5.67 -0.32
CA GLY A 110 14.56 5.76 -1.00
C GLY A 110 14.44 5.94 -2.52
N ASP A 111 15.48 5.54 -3.25
CA ASP A 111 15.48 5.61 -4.72
C ASP A 111 14.60 4.54 -5.37
N ALA A 112 14.41 3.40 -4.70
CA ALA A 112 13.53 2.32 -5.17
C ALA A 112 12.07 2.80 -5.26
N GLY A 113 11.58 3.50 -4.24
CA GLY A 113 10.23 4.08 -4.23
C GLY A 113 10.07 5.24 -5.20
N LYS A 114 11.07 6.10 -5.36
CA LYS A 114 11.06 7.14 -6.41
C LYS A 114 10.97 6.53 -7.80
N THR A 115 11.76 5.48 -8.06
CA THR A 115 11.74 4.73 -9.32
C THR A 115 10.38 4.08 -9.55
N ALA A 116 9.76 3.53 -8.50
CA ALA A 116 8.42 2.97 -8.56
C ALA A 116 7.38 4.02 -8.97
N LEU A 117 7.36 5.19 -8.33
CA LEU A 117 6.43 6.28 -8.65
C LEU A 117 6.63 6.80 -10.08
N GLN A 118 7.88 6.98 -10.51
CA GLN A 118 8.21 7.41 -11.88
C GLN A 118 7.78 6.36 -12.91
N THR A 119 7.97 5.08 -12.61
CA THR A 119 7.55 3.97 -13.48
C THR A 119 6.04 3.94 -13.61
N LEU A 120 5.31 4.08 -12.50
CA LEU A 120 3.85 4.15 -12.50
C LEU A 120 3.37 5.34 -13.34
N ALA A 121 3.93 6.53 -13.14
CA ALA A 121 3.57 7.73 -13.89
C ALA A 121 3.81 7.55 -15.41
N ARG A 122 4.93 6.93 -15.79
CA ARG A 122 5.25 6.62 -17.19
C ARG A 122 4.23 5.67 -17.81
N LEU A 123 3.88 4.58 -17.12
CA LEU A 123 2.90 3.61 -17.60
C LEU A 123 1.50 4.23 -17.70
N ALA A 124 1.11 5.05 -16.73
CA ALA A 124 -0.16 5.77 -16.74
C ALA A 124 -0.26 6.74 -17.94
N ALA A 125 0.82 7.48 -18.25
CA ALA A 125 0.86 8.38 -19.39
C ALA A 125 0.76 7.65 -20.75
N GLN A 126 1.25 6.40 -20.85
CA GLN A 126 1.15 5.56 -22.04
C GLN A 126 -0.23 4.91 -22.18
N ALA A 127 -0.88 4.61 -21.05
CA ALA A 127 -2.20 3.98 -21.00
C ALA A 127 -3.35 4.98 -21.12
N ALA A 128 -3.11 6.27 -20.89
CA ALA A 128 -4.13 7.31 -21.00
C ALA A 128 -4.74 7.28 -22.42
N PRO A 129 -6.06 7.07 -22.57
CA PRO A 129 -6.72 7.37 -23.83
C PRO A 129 -6.50 8.86 -24.13
N ARG A 130 -6.41 9.24 -25.41
CA ARG A 130 -6.66 10.64 -25.79
C ARG A 130 -8.08 10.98 -25.35
N ILE A 131 -8.24 11.53 -24.15
CA ILE A 131 -9.51 12.13 -23.73
C ILE A 131 -9.56 13.47 -24.47
N GLY A 132 -10.13 13.43 -25.67
CA GLY A 132 -10.26 14.58 -26.57
C GLY A 132 -10.19 14.20 -28.06
N ALA A 133 -11.31 13.72 -28.60
CA ALA A 133 -11.76 13.97 -29.96
C ALA A 133 -13.30 13.90 -29.96
#